data_AF-A0A7X2P1G8-F1
#
_entry.id   AF-A0A7X2P1G8-F1
#
_cell.length_a   1.000
_cell.length_b   1.000
_cell.length_c   1.000
_cell.angle_alpha   90.00
_cell.angle_beta   90.00
_cell.angle_gamma   90.00
#
_symmetry.space_group_name_H-M   'P 1'
#
loop_
_entity.id
_entity.type
_entity.pdbx_description
1 polymer ?
#
loop_
_entity_poly.entity_id
_entity_poly.type
_entity_poly.pdbx_seq_one_letter_code
_entity_poly.pdbx_strand_id
1 'polypeptide(L)' 'MNYRVLRIEEDVEFGCEERKEGDPVMAVVRLEDEDGDVKIVRQRDQMLYDRDINEGDRVWFDERQELVK' A
#
# COMPACT_ATOMS: atom_id res chain seq x y z
N MET A 1 12.95 -6.81 6.63
CA MET A 1 11.92 -7.86 6.49
C MET A 1 11.27 -7.65 5.13
N ASN A 2 11.23 -8.69 4.30
CA ASN A 2 10.61 -8.62 2.98
C ASN A 2 9.17 -9.10 3.07
N TYR A 3 8.30 -8.52 2.26
CA TYR A 3 6.90 -8.87 2.15
C TYR A 3 6.55 -9.10 0.68
N ARG A 4 5.65 -10.05 0.41
CA ARG A 4 4.98 -10.16 -0.88
C ARG A 4 3.71 -9.31 -0.85
N VAL A 5 3.52 -8.45 -1.85
CA VAL A 5 2.26 -7.75 -2.06
C VAL A 5 1.21 -8.77 -2.48
N LEU A 6 0.20 -8.98 -1.66
CA LEU A 6 -0.91 -9.88 -1.97
C LEU A 6 -2.00 -9.18 -2.76
N ARG A 7 -2.32 -7.94 -2.36
CA ARG A 7 -3.43 -7.18 -2.94
C ARG A 7 -3.27 -5.69 -2.70
N ILE A 8 -3.68 -4.88 -3.67
CA ILE A 8 -3.76 -3.41 -3.53
C ILE A 8 -5.21 -3.02 -3.82
N GLU A 9 -5.86 -2.38 -2.86
CA GLU A 9 -7.25 -1.93 -2.98
C GLU A 9 -7.27 -0.42 -2.75
N GLU A 10 -8.02 0.33 -3.55
CA GLU A 10 -8.28 1.74 -3.24
C GLU A 10 -8.97 1.83 -1.86
N ASP A 11 -8.58 2.79 -1.02
CA ASP A 11 -9.22 3.02 0.29
C ASP A 11 -10.59 3.70 0.10
N VAL A 12 -11.53 2.96 -0.49
CA VAL A 12 -12.88 3.41 -0.87
C VAL A 12 -13.86 3.42 0.31
N GLU A 13 -13.47 2.88 1.47
CA GLU A 13 -14.37 2.69 2.62
C GLU A 13 -14.61 3.99 3.43
N PHE A 14 -13.91 5.09 3.14
CA PHE A 14 -14.11 6.37 3.81
C PHE A 14 -14.52 7.46 2.81
N GLY A 15 -15.82 7.57 2.49
CA GLY A 15 -16.32 8.72 1.72
C GLY A 15 -17.74 8.65 1.19
N CYS A 16 -18.75 8.72 2.06
CA CYS A 16 -19.94 9.50 1.72
C CYS A 16 -19.67 11.02 1.84
N GLU A 17 -18.47 11.41 2.29
CA GLU A 17 -17.95 12.77 2.19
C GLU A 17 -17.03 12.85 0.98
N GLU A 18 -17.34 13.77 0.07
CA GLU A 18 -16.53 14.07 -1.11
C GLU A 18 -15.08 14.28 -0.68
N ARG A 19 -14.14 13.51 -1.27
CA ARG A 19 -12.70 13.75 -1.11
C ARG A 19 -12.44 15.24 -1.36
N LYS A 20 -11.85 15.95 -0.39
CA LYS A 20 -11.47 17.35 -0.60
C LYS A 20 -10.44 17.42 -1.72
N GLU A 21 -10.58 18.40 -2.60
CA GLU A 21 -9.59 18.66 -3.63
C GLU A 21 -8.20 18.85 -3.00
N GLY A 22 -7.26 17.98 -3.35
CA GLY A 22 -5.87 18.03 -2.89
C GLY A 22 -5.47 17.00 -1.83
N ASP A 23 -6.41 16.25 -1.24
CA ASP A 23 -6.03 15.15 -0.34
C ASP A 23 -5.48 13.96 -1.15
N PRO A 24 -4.33 13.37 -0.73
CA PRO A 24 -3.71 12.28 -1.46
C PRO A 24 -4.58 11.02 -1.40
N VAL A 25 -4.71 10.35 -2.55
CA VAL A 25 -5.39 9.05 -2.63
C VAL A 25 -4.60 8.01 -1.85
N MET A 26 -5.28 7.28 -0.97
CA MET A 26 -4.69 6.20 -0.18
C MET A 26 -5.17 4.86 -0.74
N ALA A 27 -4.28 3.88 -0.68
CA ALA A 27 -4.54 2.49 -1.02
C ALA A 27 -4.27 1.61 0.21
N VAL A 28 -5.12 0.61 0.39
CA VAL A 28 -4.96 -0.47 1.37
C VAL A 28 -4.15 -1.58 0.71
N VAL A 29 -2.96 -1.84 1.25
CA VAL A 29 -2.04 -2.85 0.74
C VAL A 29 -2.01 -4.03 1.71
N ARG A 30 -2.32 -5.22 1.21
CA ARG A 30 -2.19 -6.48 1.94
C ARG A 30 -0.84 -7.09 1.60
N LEU A 31 -0.06 -7.38 2.63
CA LEU A 31 1.30 -7.88 2.57
C LEU A 31 1.37 -9.22 3.29
N GLU A 32 2.18 -10.15 2.77
CA GLU A 32 2.49 -11.44 3.41
C GLU A 32 4.00 -11.50 3.66
N ASP A 33 4.43 -11.81 4.88
CA ASP A 33 5.84 -12.06 5.15
C ASP A 33 6.26 -13.50 4.83
N GLU A 34 7.51 -13.84 5.15
CA GLU A 34 8.08 -15.16 4.86
C GLU A 34 7.50 -16.29 5.73
N ASP A 35 6.90 -15.95 6.88
CA ASP A 35 6.25 -16.90 7.78
C ASP A 35 4.77 -17.11 7.42
N GLY A 36 4.25 -16.34 6.46
CA GLY A 36 2.86 -16.38 6.00
C GLY A 36 1.93 -15.47 6.80
N ASP A 37 2.46 -14.61 7.66
CA ASP A 37 1.67 -13.64 8.41
C ASP A 37 1.24 -12.48 7.50
N VAL A 38 -0.05 -12.14 7.58
CA VAL A 38 -0.65 -11.09 6.75
C VAL A 38 -0.66 -9.76 7.50
N LYS A 39 -0.07 -8.75 6.88
CA LYS A 39 -0.08 -7.37 7.36
C LYS A 39 -0.87 -6.49 6.40
N ILE A 40 -1.72 -5.61 6.95
CA ILE A 40 -2.47 -4.62 6.17
C ILE A 40 -1.91 -3.25 6.50
N VAL A 41 -1.50 -2.51 5.47
CA VAL A 41 -0.96 -1.14 5.60
C VAL A 41 -1.64 -0.18 4.64
N ARG A 42 -1.62 1.12 4.98
CA ARG A 42 -2.13 2.18 4.12
C ARG A 42 -0.99 2.95 3.52
N GLN A 43 -0.91 2.97 2.19
CA GLN A 43 0.10 3.69 1.44
C GLN A 43 -0.54 4.72 0.52
N ARG A 44 0.21 5.77 0.18
CA ARG A 44 -0.22 6.70 -0.87
C ARG A 44 -0.26 5.96 -2.19
N ASP A 45 -1.39 6.01 -2.87
CA ASP A 45 -1.62 5.35 -4.15
C ASP A 45 -0.60 5.81 -5.20
N GLN A 46 -0.41 7.13 -5.33
CA GLN A 46 0.61 7.71 -6.21
C GLN A 46 2.02 7.18 -5.94
N MET A 47 2.38 6.93 -4.68
CA MET A 47 3.71 6.41 -4.33
C MET A 47 3.90 4.96 -4.80
N LEU A 48 2.84 4.14 -4.75
CA LEU A 48 2.87 2.78 -5.28
C LEU A 48 3.08 2.80 -6.81
N TYR A 49 2.38 3.69 -7.51
CA TYR A 49 2.58 3.91 -8.95
C TYR A 49 3.98 4.43 -9.29
N ASP A 50 4.47 5.46 -8.59
CA ASP A 50 5.78 6.07 -8.84
C ASP A 50 6.94 5.07 -8.64
N ARG A 51 6.75 4.06 -7.77
CA ARG A 51 7.72 3.02 -7.45
C ARG A 51 7.46 1.69 -8.18
N ASP A 52 6.48 1.63 -9.09
CA ASP A 52 6.08 0.43 -9.83
C ASP A 52 5.84 -0.79 -8.91
N ILE A 53 5.13 -0.56 -7.81
CA ILE A 53 4.77 -1.59 -6.83
C ILE A 53 3.42 -2.18 -7.21
N ASN A 54 3.42 -3.44 -7.62
CA ASN A 54 2.24 -4.18 -8.07
C ASN A 54 2.00 -5.43 -7.21
N GLU A 55 0.82 -6.04 -7.36
CA GLU A 55 0.52 -7.32 -6.74
C GLU A 55 1.52 -8.40 -7.18
N GLY A 56 2.02 -9.18 -6.21
CA GLY A 56 3.08 -10.18 -6.42
C GLY A 56 4.49 -9.67 -6.20
N ASP A 57 4.70 -8.34 -6.16
CA ASP A 57 6.03 -7.78 -5.92
C ASP A 57 6.55 -8.07 -4.51
N ARG A 58 7.87 -8.10 -4.39
CA ARG A 58 8.56 -8.15 -3.10
C ARG A 58 8.92 -6.74 -2.69
N VAL A 59 8.54 -6.37 -1.47
CA VAL A 59 8.76 -5.03 -0.93
C VAL A 59 9.27 -5.07 0.51
N TRP A 60 9.85 -3.97 0.97
CA TRP A 60 10.16 -3.73 2.39
C TRP A 60 9.79 -2.30 2.78
N PHE A 61 9.79 -2.02 4.09
CA PHE A 61 9.59 -0.67 4.61
C PHE A 61 10.94 0.06 4.70
N ASP A 62 11.01 1.27 4.17
CA ASP A 62 12.12 2.19 4.40
C ASP A 62 12.05 2.87 5.78
N GLU A 63 12.99 3.77 6.07
CA GLU A 63 13.06 4.54 7.33
C GLU A 63 11.83 5.44 7.56
N ARG A 64 11.08 5.76 6.50
CA ARG A 64 9.86 6.58 6.54
C ARG A 64 8.59 5.72 6.59
N GLN A 65 8.74 4.40 6.74
CA GLN A 65 7.66 3.42 6.68
C GLN A 65 6.94 3.41 5.33
N GLU A 66 7.61 3.78 4.25
CA GLU A 66 7.08 3.66 2.89
C GLU A 66 7.54 2.35 2.23
N LEU A 67 6.71 1.77 1.37
CA LEU A 67 7.04 0.56 0.62
C LEU A 67 8.05 0.85 -0.48
N VAL A 68 9.09 0.02 -0.57
CA VAL A 68 10.12 0.04 -1.61
C VAL A 68 10.36 -1.37 -2.12
N LYS A 69 10.79 -1.49 -3.37
CA LYS A 69 11.04 -2.72 -4.13
C LYS A 69 12.52 -2.95 -4.35
#